data_AF-A0A1E3H6Q2-F1
#
_entry.id   AF-A0A1E3H6Q2-F1
#
_cell.length_a   1.000
_cell.length_b   1.000
_cell.length_c   1.000
_cell.angle_alpha   90.00
_cell.angle_beta   90.00
_cell.angle_gamma   90.00
#
_symmetry.space_group_name_H-M   'P 1'
#
loop_
_entity.id
_entity.type
_entity.pdbx_description
1 polymer ?
#
loop_
_entity_poly.entity_id
_entity_poly.type
_entity_poly.pdbx_seq_one_letter_code
_entity_poly.pdbx_strand_id
1 'polypeptide(L)'
;MTEMQDDPPLGLVNRNAEWMPPSGATLAAWKGTRIKMPWLAAALDAGRLAPFWERGDRLDGYVGWGLKPPARIARYWALARRFPYWIVEDGFLRSVGLGKSGVPPISIVVDDLGIHFDARTPSRFERICADHDFQPMLERARDLRSAVVRFRLTKYNHLPDIPPRLPPKKRPRVLLIDQVDGDFSVIGGCANRASFAAMLDTALKIRRAPTCSSGCIRTWWPAMSTAISTHSPPASPG
;
A
#
# COMPACT_ATOMS: atom_id res chain seq x y z
N MET A 1 29.94 -10.87 -28.90
CA MET A 1 30.05 -10.08 -27.65
C MET A 1 29.01 -8.99 -27.77
N THR A 2 27.82 -9.27 -27.26
CA THR A 2 26.68 -8.35 -27.35
C THR A 2 26.79 -7.43 -26.15
N GLU A 3 26.88 -6.12 -26.40
CA GLU A 3 26.89 -5.09 -25.36
C GLU A 3 25.73 -5.33 -24.38
N MET A 4 26.09 -5.62 -23.13
CA MET A 4 25.19 -5.48 -22.01
C MET A 4 24.90 -3.99 -21.90
N GLN A 5 23.76 -3.59 -22.42
CA GLN A 5 23.20 -2.28 -22.17
C GLN A 5 22.88 -2.23 -20.68
N ASP A 6 23.62 -1.42 -19.93
CA ASP A 6 23.43 -1.26 -18.48
C ASP A 6 21.98 -0.85 -18.21
N ASP A 7 21.24 -1.73 -17.53
CA ASP A 7 19.92 -1.40 -17.00
C ASP A 7 20.06 -0.14 -16.12
N PRO A 8 19.23 0.90 -16.30
CA PRO A 8 19.27 2.06 -15.42
C PRO A 8 19.02 1.59 -13.98
N PRO A 9 19.78 2.10 -12.99
CA PRO A 9 19.71 1.59 -11.63
C PRO A 9 18.27 1.63 -11.11
N LEU A 10 17.80 0.50 -10.57
CA LEU A 10 16.56 0.37 -9.81
C LEU A 10 16.65 1.23 -8.54
N GLY A 11 16.47 2.54 -8.67
CA GLY A 11 16.60 3.42 -7.54
C GLY A 11 16.38 4.86 -7.90
N LEU A 12 15.15 5.26 -8.20
CA LEU A 12 14.82 6.68 -8.21
C LEU A 12 13.46 6.91 -7.56
N VAL A 13 13.50 7.10 -6.23
CA VAL A 13 12.73 8.20 -5.65
C VAL A 13 13.01 9.41 -6.54
N ASN A 14 11.99 10.02 -7.12
CA ASN A 14 12.19 11.30 -7.79
C ASN A 14 12.49 12.34 -6.70
N ARG A 15 13.76 12.41 -6.26
CA ARG A 15 14.21 13.31 -5.19
C ARG A 15 14.07 14.78 -5.57
N ASN A 16 13.89 15.05 -6.86
CA ASN A 16 13.68 16.39 -7.41
C ASN A 16 12.19 16.75 -7.53
N ALA A 17 11.28 15.86 -7.13
CA ALA A 17 9.86 16.17 -7.11
C ALA A 17 9.57 17.26 -6.07
N GLU A 18 9.03 18.40 -6.51
CA GLU A 18 8.77 19.57 -5.64
C GLU A 18 7.87 19.28 -4.43
N TRP A 19 7.07 18.21 -4.48
CA TRP A 19 6.16 17.82 -3.40
C TRP A 19 6.81 16.95 -2.31
N MET A 20 8.05 16.47 -2.54
CA MET A 20 8.80 15.72 -1.54
C MET A 20 9.29 16.65 -0.42
N PRO A 21 9.58 16.12 0.78
CA PRO A 21 10.33 16.87 1.78
C PRO A 21 11.64 17.40 1.19
N PRO A 22 12.09 18.62 1.57
CA PRO A 22 13.39 19.11 1.18
C PRO A 22 14.51 18.14 1.60
N SER A 23 15.53 17.98 0.76
CA SER A 23 16.71 17.21 1.13
C SER A 23 17.36 17.79 2.39
N GLY A 24 17.73 16.93 3.34
CA GLY A 24 18.28 17.34 4.63
C GLY A 24 17.24 17.85 5.65
N ALA A 25 15.94 17.82 5.32
CA ALA A 25 14.89 18.29 6.21
C ALA A 25 14.88 17.60 7.58
N THR A 26 14.52 18.36 8.61
CA THR A 26 14.17 17.86 9.93
C THR A 26 12.66 17.65 9.99
N LEU A 27 12.23 16.39 10.09
CA LEU A 27 10.81 16.03 10.10
C LEU A 27 10.37 15.53 11.47
N ALA A 28 9.34 16.13 12.06
CA ALA A 28 8.76 15.67 13.31
C ALA A 28 7.88 14.44 13.08
N ALA A 29 8.11 13.39 13.89
CA ALA A 29 7.38 12.13 13.79
C ALA A 29 7.06 11.53 15.16
N TRP A 30 5.94 10.81 15.23
CA TRP A 30 5.55 10.05 16.43
C TRP A 30 6.64 9.06 16.85
N LYS A 31 6.78 8.84 18.17
CA LYS A 31 7.75 7.91 18.75
C LYS A 31 7.68 6.51 18.10
N GLY A 32 6.46 6.00 17.87
CA GLY A 32 6.26 4.71 17.23
C GLY A 32 6.80 4.63 15.80
N THR A 33 6.61 5.69 14.99
CA THR A 33 7.18 5.79 13.64
C THR A 33 8.70 5.78 13.69
N ARG A 34 9.30 6.61 14.55
CA ARG A 34 10.76 6.72 14.68
C ARG A 34 11.44 5.42 15.11
N ILE A 35 10.83 4.68 16.03
CA ILE A 35 11.39 3.41 16.54
C ILE A 35 11.20 2.28 15.52
N LYS A 36 10.02 2.18 14.89
CA LYS A 36 9.71 1.08 13.96
C LYS A 36 10.30 1.28 12.57
N MET A 37 10.59 2.52 12.19
CA MET A 37 11.09 2.90 10.86
C MET A 37 12.32 3.80 11.00
N PRO A 38 13.44 3.30 11.58
CA PRO A 38 14.67 4.08 11.71
C PRO A 38 15.25 4.49 10.35
N TRP A 39 14.93 3.75 9.29
CA TRP A 39 15.34 3.99 7.91
C TRP A 39 14.54 5.11 7.21
N LEU A 40 13.46 5.62 7.81
CA LEU A 40 12.54 6.53 7.12
C LEU A 40 13.17 7.88 6.76
N ALA A 41 14.07 8.42 7.59
CA ALA A 41 14.80 9.65 7.24
C ALA A 41 15.56 9.48 5.92
N ALA A 42 16.35 8.41 5.82
CA ALA A 42 17.13 8.09 4.63
C ALA A 42 16.25 7.85 3.39
N ALA A 43 15.10 7.16 3.57
CA ALA A 43 14.17 6.92 2.47
C ALA A 43 13.51 8.20 1.92
N LEU A 44 13.39 9.24 2.75
CA LEU A 44 12.86 10.55 2.38
C LEU A 44 13.94 11.56 1.98
N ASP A 45 15.22 11.17 1.99
CA ASP A 45 16.36 12.08 1.88
C ASP A 45 16.37 13.19 2.95
N ALA A 46 15.74 12.94 4.09
CA ALA A 46 15.66 13.86 5.22
C ALA A 46 16.90 13.73 6.11
N GLY A 47 17.32 14.84 6.73
CA GLY A 47 18.49 14.87 7.61
C GLY A 47 18.26 14.16 8.93
N ARG A 48 17.05 14.28 9.52
CA ARG A 48 16.66 13.51 10.72
C ARG A 48 15.15 13.46 10.96
N LEU A 49 14.73 12.44 11.72
CA LEU A 49 13.41 12.41 12.35
C LEU A 49 13.46 12.95 13.79
N ALA A 50 12.83 14.09 14.02
CA ALA A 50 12.71 14.70 15.35
C ALA A 50 11.49 14.16 16.12
N PRO A 51 11.49 14.25 17.47
CA PRO A 51 10.30 13.98 18.27
C PRO A 51 9.08 14.80 17.81
N PHE A 52 7.89 14.21 17.94
CA PHE A 52 6.65 14.86 17.54
C PHE A 52 6.42 16.24 18.18
N TRP A 53 6.91 16.44 19.40
CA TRP A 53 6.79 17.70 20.15
C TRP A 53 7.89 18.73 19.84
N GLU A 54 8.78 18.47 18.87
CA GLU A 54 9.84 19.39 18.49
C GLU A 54 9.29 20.81 18.20
N ARG A 55 10.05 21.83 18.61
CA ARG A 55 9.71 23.24 18.43
C ARG A 55 10.93 24.00 17.91
N GLY A 56 10.67 25.12 17.23
CA GLY A 56 11.68 26.11 16.84
C GLY A 56 12.01 26.11 15.35
N ASP A 57 12.94 26.98 14.99
CA ASP A 57 13.33 27.35 13.61
C ASP A 57 14.06 26.23 12.84
N ARG A 58 14.23 25.06 13.46
CA ARG A 58 14.96 23.91 12.91
C ARG A 58 14.04 22.78 12.46
N LEU A 59 12.73 23.02 12.38
CA LEU A 59 11.72 22.05 11.96
C LEU A 59 11.20 22.43 10.57
N ASP A 60 11.26 21.50 9.63
CA ASP A 60 10.80 21.74 8.24
C ASP A 60 9.38 21.22 8.00
N GLY A 61 8.94 20.23 8.78
CA GLY A 61 7.56 19.79 8.79
C GLY A 61 7.33 18.48 9.54
N TYR A 62 6.20 17.84 9.26
CA TYR A 62 5.75 16.64 9.95
C TYR A 62 5.60 15.47 9.00
N VAL A 63 5.85 14.26 9.48
CA VAL A 63 5.62 13.03 8.73
C VAL A 63 4.88 11.99 9.55
N GLY A 64 3.94 11.27 8.94
CA GLY A 64 3.19 10.21 9.60
C GLY A 64 2.83 9.06 8.67
N TRP A 65 2.61 7.89 9.28
CA TRP A 65 2.38 6.65 8.55
C TRP A 65 0.88 6.34 8.40
N GLY A 66 0.38 6.41 7.17
CA GLY A 66 -1.01 6.14 6.81
C GLY A 66 -2.02 7.01 7.57
N LEU A 67 -3.21 6.46 7.82
CA LEU A 67 -4.32 7.15 8.50
C LEU A 67 -4.53 6.70 9.95
N LYS A 68 -3.49 6.12 10.56
CA LYS A 68 -3.55 5.66 11.96
C LYS A 68 -3.87 6.83 12.90
N PRO A 69 -4.53 6.60 14.06
CA PRO A 69 -4.90 7.70 14.96
C PRO A 69 -3.75 8.65 15.34
N PRO A 70 -2.52 8.18 15.63
CA PRO A 70 -1.40 9.10 15.85
C PRO A 70 -1.08 9.95 14.61
N ALA A 71 -1.08 9.37 13.41
CA ALA A 71 -0.83 10.11 12.17
C ALA A 71 -1.88 11.22 11.97
N ARG A 72 -3.15 10.94 12.24
CA ARG A 72 -4.23 11.95 12.19
C ARG A 72 -4.02 13.10 13.17
N ILE A 73 -3.63 12.78 14.41
CA ILE A 73 -3.28 13.81 15.41
C ILE A 73 -2.10 14.64 14.91
N ALA A 74 -1.05 14.01 14.39
CA ALA A 74 0.10 14.75 13.86
C ALA A 74 -0.25 15.67 12.70
N ARG A 75 -1.13 15.22 11.79
CA ARG A 75 -1.62 16.04 10.67
C ARG A 75 -2.38 17.27 11.18
N TYR A 76 -3.24 17.10 12.18
CA TYR A 76 -3.95 18.21 12.81
C TYR A 76 -2.98 19.23 13.44
N TRP A 77 -1.97 18.76 14.18
CA TRP A 77 -0.96 19.63 14.77
C TRP A 77 -0.09 20.36 13.75
N ALA A 78 0.30 19.70 12.67
CA ALA A 78 1.02 20.31 11.56
C ALA A 78 0.21 21.46 10.96
N LEU A 79 -1.08 21.23 10.70
CA LEU A 79 -2.00 22.25 10.20
C LEU A 79 -2.14 23.43 11.17
N ALA A 80 -2.37 23.15 12.46
CA ALA A 80 -2.52 24.18 13.49
C ALA A 80 -1.26 25.07 13.62
N ARG A 81 -0.09 24.51 13.34
CA ARG A 81 1.21 25.20 13.39
C ARG A 81 1.71 25.67 12.03
N ARG A 82 0.92 25.51 10.97
CA ARG A 82 1.24 25.90 9.58
C ARG A 82 2.52 25.26 9.04
N PHE A 83 2.78 24.01 9.42
CA PHE A 83 3.84 23.19 8.85
C PHE A 83 3.30 22.26 7.75
N PRO A 84 4.10 21.95 6.73
CA PRO A 84 3.76 20.90 5.78
C PRO A 84 3.70 19.53 6.49
N TYR A 85 2.91 18.63 5.90
CA TYR A 85 2.69 17.29 6.41
C TYR A 85 2.77 16.27 5.28
N TRP A 86 3.61 15.26 5.45
CA TRP A 86 3.74 14.15 4.51
C TRP A 86 3.15 12.87 5.11
N ILE A 87 2.26 12.23 4.34
CA ILE A 87 1.77 10.88 4.62
C ILE A 87 2.70 9.90 3.91
N VAL A 88 3.18 8.92 4.67
CA VAL A 88 3.98 7.82 4.14
C VAL A 88 3.26 6.48 4.30
N GLU A 89 3.44 5.59 3.35
CA GLU A 89 2.91 4.22 3.39
C GLU A 89 3.82 3.22 2.67
N ASP A 90 3.52 1.94 2.83
CA ASP A 90 4.18 0.88 2.06
C ASP A 90 3.98 1.08 0.55
N GLY A 91 5.05 0.95 -0.22
CA GLY A 91 4.97 0.91 -1.68
C GLY A 91 4.23 -0.31 -2.22
N PHE A 92 3.80 -0.24 -3.48
CA PHE A 92 3.08 -1.33 -4.16
C PHE A 92 3.94 -2.59 -4.34
N LEU A 93 5.26 -2.42 -4.49
CA LEU A 93 6.25 -3.50 -4.44
C LEU A 93 7.08 -3.35 -3.16
N ARG A 94 6.73 -4.09 -2.11
CA ARG A 94 7.20 -3.77 -0.76
C ARG A 94 8.41 -4.58 -0.34
N SER A 95 8.39 -5.90 -0.41
CA SER A 95 9.45 -6.72 0.20
C SER A 95 9.38 -8.19 -0.23
N VAL A 96 10.39 -8.97 0.16
CA VAL A 96 10.32 -10.44 0.30
C VAL A 96 10.07 -10.73 1.78
N GLY A 97 8.80 -10.88 2.13
CA GLY A 97 8.34 -11.03 3.52
C GLY A 97 7.30 -9.97 3.91
N LEU A 98 6.69 -10.16 5.08
CA LEU A 98 5.64 -9.30 5.59
C LEU A 98 6.19 -8.18 6.47
N GLY A 99 5.58 -6.99 6.40
CA GLY A 99 5.94 -5.88 7.28
C GLY A 99 5.70 -6.16 8.76
N LYS A 100 4.65 -6.94 9.08
CA LYS A 100 4.37 -7.38 10.46
C LYS A 100 5.48 -8.26 11.05
N SER A 101 6.30 -8.87 10.20
CA SER A 101 7.46 -9.68 10.57
C SER A 101 8.76 -8.85 10.66
N GLY A 102 8.67 -7.52 10.58
CA GLY A 102 9.81 -6.62 10.70
C GLY A 102 10.62 -6.42 9.42
N VAL A 103 10.19 -6.98 8.29
CA VAL A 103 10.92 -6.83 7.02
C VAL A 103 10.78 -5.38 6.50
N PRO A 104 11.90 -4.65 6.31
CA PRO A 104 11.86 -3.28 5.80
C PRO A 104 11.34 -3.26 4.35
N PRO A 105 10.64 -2.18 3.95
CA PRO A 105 10.17 -2.04 2.58
C PRO A 105 11.32 -1.60 1.65
N ILE A 106 11.31 -2.09 0.41
CA ILE A 106 12.20 -1.66 -0.68
C ILE A 106 11.64 -0.42 -1.40
N SER A 107 10.35 -0.13 -1.23
CA SER A 107 9.71 1.08 -1.73
C SER A 107 8.63 1.58 -0.78
N ILE A 108 8.44 2.90 -0.76
CA ILE A 108 7.40 3.59 0.01
C ILE A 108 6.62 4.55 -0.88
N VAL A 109 5.39 4.87 -0.48
CA VAL A 109 4.62 5.98 -1.02
C VAL A 109 4.84 7.20 -0.13
N VAL A 110 4.96 8.37 -0.74
CA VAL A 110 5.01 9.68 -0.07
C VAL A 110 3.96 10.57 -0.72
N ASP A 111 3.13 11.22 0.08
CA ASP A 111 2.02 12.05 -0.38
C ASP A 111 1.86 13.28 0.53
N ASP A 112 1.82 14.47 -0.06
CA ASP A 112 1.71 15.76 0.62
C ASP A 112 0.28 16.33 0.63
N LEU A 113 -0.68 15.63 0.00
CA LEU A 113 -2.08 16.07 -0.12
C LEU A 113 -3.02 15.15 0.68
N GLY A 114 -2.89 13.85 0.45
CA GLY A 114 -3.79 12.81 0.92
C GLY A 114 -3.09 11.46 0.93
N ILE A 115 -3.81 10.37 0.66
CA ILE A 115 -3.19 9.07 0.45
C ILE A 115 -4.02 8.29 -0.58
N HIS A 116 -3.36 7.55 -1.46
CA HIS A 116 -3.96 6.89 -2.63
C HIS A 116 -5.18 5.98 -2.36
N PHE A 117 -5.37 5.50 -1.13
CA PHE A 117 -6.51 4.66 -0.77
C PHE A 117 -7.66 5.42 -0.12
N ASP A 118 -7.52 6.73 0.12
CA ASP A 118 -8.54 7.56 0.74
C ASP A 118 -9.28 8.40 -0.30
N ALA A 119 -10.42 7.90 -0.77
CA ALA A 119 -11.23 8.54 -1.80
C ALA A 119 -12.00 9.77 -1.30
N ARG A 120 -11.88 10.14 -0.03
CA ARG A 120 -12.60 11.29 0.57
C ARG A 120 -11.88 12.62 0.35
N THR A 121 -10.59 12.57 0.03
CA THR A 121 -9.75 13.76 -0.18
C THR A 121 -8.78 13.52 -1.33
N PRO A 122 -8.47 14.53 -2.16
CA PRO A 122 -7.48 14.39 -3.21
C PRO A 122 -6.12 13.91 -2.68
N SER A 123 -5.47 13.04 -3.46
CA SER A 123 -4.13 12.53 -3.22
C SER A 123 -3.13 13.02 -4.27
N ARG A 124 -1.85 12.96 -3.93
CA ARG A 124 -0.76 13.22 -4.89
C ARG A 124 -0.82 12.24 -6.06
N PHE A 125 -1.19 10.99 -5.81
CA PHE A 125 -1.37 10.00 -6.87
C PHE A 125 -2.46 10.41 -7.87
N GLU A 126 -3.62 10.89 -7.40
CA GLU A 126 -4.69 11.37 -8.27
C GLU A 126 -4.25 12.57 -9.10
N ARG A 127 -3.50 13.53 -8.50
CA ARG A 127 -2.94 14.66 -9.25
C ARG A 127 -1.95 14.23 -10.32
N ILE A 128 -1.04 13.30 -10.00
CA ILE A 128 -0.10 12.75 -10.98
C ILE A 128 -0.86 12.08 -12.13
N CYS A 129 -1.91 11.30 -11.83
CA CYS A 129 -2.74 10.67 -12.86
C CYS A 129 -3.46 11.68 -13.77
N ALA A 130 -3.86 12.83 -13.23
CA ALA A 130 -4.62 13.84 -13.96
C ALA A 130 -3.71 14.76 -14.80
N ASP A 131 -2.56 15.16 -14.25
CA ASP A 131 -1.81 16.31 -14.76
C ASP A 131 -0.50 15.93 -15.47
N HIS A 132 0.00 14.69 -15.28
CA HIS A 132 1.31 14.29 -15.82
C HIS A 132 1.22 13.78 -17.26
N ASP A 133 2.14 14.21 -18.13
CA ASP A 133 2.32 13.59 -19.44
C ASP A 133 3.07 12.25 -19.29
N PHE A 134 2.32 11.16 -19.44
CA PHE A 134 2.88 9.81 -19.33
C PHE A 134 3.55 9.32 -20.62
N GLN A 135 3.44 10.03 -21.76
CA GLN A 135 3.97 9.55 -23.04
C GLN A 135 5.44 9.12 -22.98
N PRO A 136 6.36 9.89 -22.36
CA PRO A 136 7.77 9.50 -22.26
C PRO A 136 8.01 8.24 -21.41
N MET A 137 7.04 7.83 -20.61
CA MET A 137 7.17 6.74 -19.64
C MET A 137 6.42 5.46 -20.07
N LEU A 138 5.60 5.51 -21.13
CA LEU A 138 4.71 4.39 -21.49
C LEU A 138 5.46 3.11 -21.85
N GLU A 139 6.59 3.21 -22.56
CA GLU A 139 7.41 2.05 -22.90
C GLU A 139 7.96 1.39 -21.64
N ARG A 140 8.65 2.17 -20.79
CA ARG A 140 9.11 1.71 -19.49
C ARG A 140 7.99 1.13 -18.63
N ALA A 141 6.80 1.72 -18.63
CA ALA A 141 5.65 1.20 -17.88
C ALA A 141 5.17 -0.16 -18.41
N ARG A 142 5.18 -0.38 -19.73
CA ARG A 142 4.86 -1.68 -20.35
C ARG A 142 5.89 -2.74 -19.98
N ASP A 143 7.17 -2.38 -19.97
CA ASP A 143 8.25 -3.29 -19.59
C ASP A 143 8.17 -3.66 -18.12
N LEU A 144 7.96 -2.67 -17.24
CA LEU A 144 7.76 -2.89 -15.81
C LEU A 144 6.54 -3.79 -15.54
N ARG A 145 5.41 -3.54 -16.21
CA ARG A 145 4.23 -4.41 -16.11
C ARG A 145 4.54 -5.84 -16.56
N SER A 146 5.27 -5.98 -17.67
CA SER A 146 5.65 -7.29 -18.21
C SER A 146 6.59 -8.04 -17.26
N ALA A 147 7.55 -7.34 -16.66
CA ALA A 147 8.44 -7.90 -15.64
C ALA A 147 7.66 -8.34 -14.39
N VAL A 148 6.76 -7.50 -13.86
CA VAL A 148 5.91 -7.85 -12.70
C VAL A 148 5.12 -9.13 -12.96
N VAL A 149 4.53 -9.28 -14.15
CA VAL A 149 3.76 -10.49 -14.51
C VAL A 149 4.68 -11.69 -14.72
N ARG A 150 5.76 -11.54 -15.50
CA ARG A 150 6.72 -12.62 -15.83
C ARG A 150 7.36 -13.21 -14.57
N PHE A 151 7.80 -12.34 -13.66
CA PHE A 151 8.44 -12.73 -12.40
C PHE A 151 7.44 -12.92 -11.26
N ARG A 152 6.13 -12.79 -11.54
CA ARG A 152 5.03 -13.04 -10.60
C ARG A 152 5.18 -12.23 -9.31
N LEU A 153 5.66 -11.00 -9.45
CA LEU A 153 5.91 -10.10 -8.34
C LEU A 153 4.58 -9.64 -7.72
N THR A 154 4.55 -9.58 -6.40
CA THR A 154 3.43 -9.09 -5.60
C THR A 154 3.94 -8.10 -4.55
N LYS A 155 3.06 -7.55 -3.71
CA LYS A 155 3.51 -6.65 -2.63
C LYS A 155 4.56 -7.29 -1.72
N TYR A 156 4.42 -8.58 -1.39
CA TYR A 156 5.20 -9.21 -0.32
C TYR A 156 6.09 -10.39 -0.75
N ASN A 157 5.96 -10.93 -1.97
CA ASN A 157 6.87 -11.92 -2.58
C ASN A 157 7.35 -13.07 -1.67
N HIS A 158 6.54 -13.54 -0.72
CA HIS A 158 6.93 -14.53 0.30
C HIS A 158 6.11 -15.82 0.24
N LEU A 159 5.04 -15.83 -0.56
CA LEU A 159 4.24 -17.03 -0.74
C LEU A 159 4.93 -17.96 -1.75
N PRO A 160 4.89 -19.28 -1.52
CA PRO A 160 5.45 -20.22 -2.47
C PRO A 160 4.68 -20.16 -3.79
N ASP A 161 5.40 -20.33 -4.91
CA ASP A 161 4.79 -20.33 -6.24
C ASP A 161 4.18 -21.71 -6.54
N ILE A 162 3.03 -21.97 -5.92
CA ILE A 162 2.30 -23.23 -6.06
C ILE A 162 1.00 -22.94 -6.82
N PRO A 163 0.79 -23.56 -7.99
CA PRO A 163 -0.47 -23.45 -8.71
C PRO A 163 -1.64 -23.92 -7.82
N PRO A 164 -2.75 -23.17 -7.74
CA PRO A 164 -3.89 -23.60 -6.95
C PRO A 164 -4.48 -24.89 -7.54
N ARG A 165 -4.73 -25.88 -6.68
CA ARG A 165 -5.46 -27.08 -7.07
C ARG A 165 -6.93 -26.74 -7.20
N LEU A 166 -7.39 -26.68 -8.44
CA LEU A 166 -8.73 -26.26 -8.78
C LEU A 166 -9.47 -27.41 -9.47
N PRO A 167 -10.75 -27.68 -9.12
CA PRO A 167 -11.53 -28.74 -9.78
C PRO A 167 -11.69 -28.46 -11.28
N PRO A 168 -11.99 -29.47 -12.13
CA PRO A 168 -12.14 -29.27 -13.57
C PRO A 168 -13.10 -28.11 -13.90
N LYS A 169 -12.68 -27.27 -14.86
CA LYS A 169 -13.41 -26.07 -15.26
C LYS A 169 -14.65 -26.45 -16.07
N LYS A 170 -15.82 -26.56 -15.40
CA LYS A 170 -17.12 -26.73 -16.07
C LYS A 170 -17.81 -25.40 -16.41
N ARG A 171 -17.36 -24.31 -15.78
CA ARG A 171 -17.90 -22.95 -15.89
C ARG A 171 -16.74 -21.94 -15.77
N PRO A 172 -16.90 -20.67 -16.19
CA PRO A 172 -15.88 -19.62 -16.01
C PRO A 172 -15.44 -19.44 -14.53
N ARG A 173 -14.53 -18.51 -14.17
CA ARG A 173 -14.13 -18.29 -12.76
C ARG A 173 -14.21 -16.81 -12.27
N VAL A 174 -14.58 -16.56 -11.00
CA VAL A 174 -14.68 -15.28 -10.28
C VAL A 174 -13.85 -15.50 -9.03
N LEU A 175 -12.84 -14.67 -8.84
CA LEU A 175 -12.12 -14.55 -7.58
C LEU A 175 -12.75 -13.43 -6.75
N LEU A 176 -13.05 -13.69 -5.48
CA LEU A 176 -13.35 -12.66 -4.51
C LEU A 176 -12.10 -12.46 -3.67
N ILE A 177 -11.69 -11.20 -3.53
CA ILE A 177 -10.52 -10.82 -2.75
C ILE A 177 -11.05 -10.33 -1.40
N ASP A 178 -10.63 -11.00 -0.33
CA ASP A 178 -10.94 -10.57 1.03
C ASP A 178 -9.89 -9.57 1.53
N GLN A 179 -10.21 -8.83 2.59
CA GLN A 179 -9.30 -7.90 3.24
C GLN A 179 -9.26 -8.11 4.76
N VAL A 180 -8.18 -7.61 5.38
CA VAL A 180 -8.04 -7.68 6.83
C VAL A 180 -9.07 -6.76 7.48
N ASP A 181 -9.71 -7.23 8.55
CA ASP A 181 -10.62 -6.40 9.33
C ASP A 181 -9.90 -5.17 9.89
N GLY A 182 -10.51 -4.00 9.75
CA GLY A 182 -9.91 -2.72 10.14
C GLY A 182 -8.87 -2.16 9.15
N ASP A 183 -8.75 -2.70 7.94
CA ASP A 183 -7.93 -2.10 6.88
C ASP A 183 -8.42 -0.68 6.55
N PHE A 184 -7.52 0.31 6.67
CA PHE A 184 -7.84 1.71 6.42
C PHE A 184 -8.21 1.99 4.96
N SER A 185 -7.81 1.15 4.01
CA SER A 185 -8.23 1.25 2.61
C SER A 185 -9.71 0.95 2.40
N VAL A 186 -10.32 0.10 3.25
CA VAL A 186 -11.78 -0.17 3.20
C VAL A 186 -12.55 1.10 3.57
N ILE A 187 -12.22 1.68 4.74
CA ILE A 187 -12.90 2.89 5.21
C ILE A 187 -12.55 4.09 4.32
N GLY A 188 -11.30 4.21 3.89
CA GLY A 188 -10.82 5.25 2.97
C GLY A 188 -11.48 5.16 1.60
N GLY A 189 -11.75 3.96 1.09
CA GLY A 189 -12.48 3.71 -0.15
C GLY A 189 -14.00 3.83 -0.02
N CYS A 190 -14.51 4.43 1.06
CA CYS A 190 -15.94 4.58 1.35
C CYS A 190 -16.71 3.24 1.42
N ALA A 191 -16.02 2.15 1.78
CA ALA A 191 -16.59 0.83 1.96
C ALA A 191 -16.67 0.44 3.44
N ASN A 192 -17.40 -0.63 3.72
CA ASN A 192 -17.55 -1.19 5.06
C ASN A 192 -17.88 -2.69 4.99
N ARG A 193 -18.17 -3.32 6.13
CA ARG A 193 -18.53 -4.75 6.20
C ARG A 193 -19.72 -5.13 5.30
N ALA A 194 -20.72 -4.27 5.16
CA ALA A 194 -21.85 -4.51 4.27
C ALA A 194 -21.44 -4.50 2.78
N SER A 195 -20.38 -3.77 2.41
CA SER A 195 -19.81 -3.80 1.05
C SER A 195 -19.27 -5.19 0.69
N PHE A 196 -18.67 -5.92 1.63
CA PHE A 196 -18.19 -7.29 1.40
C PHE A 196 -19.34 -8.28 1.24
N ALA A 197 -20.39 -8.15 2.06
CA ALA A 197 -21.61 -8.93 1.90
C ALA A 197 -22.26 -8.66 0.52
N ALA A 198 -22.38 -7.40 0.14
CA ALA A 198 -22.91 -7.00 -1.17
C ALA A 198 -22.04 -7.53 -2.33
N MET A 199 -20.71 -7.56 -2.19
CA MET A 199 -19.79 -8.15 -3.17
C MET A 199 -20.04 -9.65 -3.33
N LEU A 200 -20.22 -10.38 -2.22
CA LEU A 200 -20.57 -11.80 -2.24
C LEU A 200 -21.92 -12.05 -2.91
N ASP A 201 -22.96 -11.32 -2.49
CA ASP A 201 -24.31 -11.44 -3.06
C ASP A 201 -24.32 -11.13 -4.56
N THR A 202 -23.59 -10.09 -4.96
CA THR A 202 -23.39 -9.75 -6.37
C THR A 202 -22.74 -10.89 -7.10
N ALA A 203 -21.62 -11.43 -6.61
CA ALA A 203 -20.93 -12.56 -7.22
C ALA A 203 -21.80 -13.83 -7.33
N LEU A 204 -22.70 -14.08 -6.37
CA LEU A 204 -23.64 -15.19 -6.38
C LEU A 204 -24.76 -15.00 -7.41
N LYS A 205 -25.36 -13.81 -7.50
CA LYS A 205 -26.31 -13.46 -8.57
C LYS A 205 -25.67 -13.62 -9.93
N ILE A 206 -24.42 -13.17 -10.00
CA ILE A 206 -23.58 -13.26 -11.17
C ILE A 206 -23.44 -14.72 -11.64
N ARG A 207 -23.25 -15.65 -10.71
CA ARG A 207 -23.20 -17.09 -10.98
C ARG A 207 -24.54 -17.72 -11.40
N ARG A 208 -25.68 -17.15 -10.95
CA ARG A 208 -27.03 -17.71 -11.15
C ARG A 208 -27.74 -17.21 -12.42
N ALA A 209 -27.28 -16.12 -13.01
CA ALA A 209 -27.90 -15.57 -14.22
C ALA A 209 -27.80 -16.56 -15.41
N PRO A 210 -28.91 -16.83 -16.14
CA PRO A 210 -28.86 -17.56 -17.40
C PRO A 210 -27.98 -16.79 -18.39
N THR A 211 -27.30 -17.52 -19.28
CA THR A 211 -26.28 -17.02 -20.20
C THR A 211 -26.66 -15.70 -20.88
N CYS A 212 -26.02 -14.60 -20.48
CA CYS A 212 -26.05 -13.37 -21.26
C CYS A 212 -25.03 -13.52 -22.39
N SER A 213 -25.49 -13.42 -23.63
CA SER A 213 -24.64 -13.28 -24.80
C SER A 213 -23.71 -12.08 -24.57
N SER A 214 -22.40 -12.30 -24.75
CA SER A 214 -21.30 -11.34 -24.57
C SER A 214 -20.60 -11.34 -23.20
N GLY A 215 -19.49 -12.10 -23.11
CA GLY A 215 -18.26 -11.63 -22.48
C GLY A 215 -18.11 -11.68 -20.95
N CYS A 216 -18.99 -12.33 -20.18
CA CYS A 216 -18.87 -12.30 -18.71
C CYS A 216 -18.14 -13.53 -18.12
N ILE A 217 -16.94 -13.33 -17.56
CA ILE A 217 -16.07 -14.36 -16.95
C ILE A 217 -16.44 -14.57 -15.46
N ARG A 218 -16.85 -15.80 -15.04
CA ARG A 218 -17.43 -16.13 -13.70
C ARG A 218 -17.39 -17.57 -13.10
N THR A 219 -16.95 -17.75 -11.82
CA THR A 219 -17.06 -18.81 -10.71
C THR A 219 -15.84 -19.20 -9.77
N TRP A 220 -16.13 -19.71 -8.56
CA TRP A 220 -15.55 -19.33 -7.25
C TRP A 220 -14.62 -20.35 -6.54
N TRP A 221 -13.96 -19.93 -5.43
CA TRP A 221 -13.57 -20.74 -4.23
C TRP A 221 -13.60 -19.87 -2.94
N PRO A 222 -13.93 -20.39 -1.73
CA PRO A 222 -13.86 -19.65 -0.47
C PRO A 222 -12.41 -19.54 0.05
N ALA A 223 -11.92 -18.33 0.33
CA ALA A 223 -10.62 -18.16 0.95
C ALA A 223 -10.64 -18.59 2.44
N MET A 224 -9.69 -19.47 2.78
CA MET A 224 -8.88 -19.50 4.00
C MET A 224 -9.57 -19.13 5.33
N SER A 225 -10.11 -20.14 6.00
CA SER A 225 -10.22 -20.17 7.47
C SER A 225 -9.27 -21.22 8.02
N THR A 226 -7.96 -20.93 8.11
CA THR A 226 -7.07 -21.60 9.09
C THR A 226 -5.80 -20.80 9.33
N ALA A 227 -5.40 -20.73 10.60
CA ALA A 227 -4.14 -20.21 11.16
C ALA A 227 -4.10 -18.75 11.64
N ILE A 228 -5.03 -18.38 12.53
CA ILE A 228 -4.66 -17.76 13.81
C ILE A 228 -5.44 -18.52 14.88
N SER A 229 -4.87 -19.59 15.42
CA SER A 229 -5.40 -20.22 16.63
C SER A 229 -5.11 -19.30 17.81
N THR A 230 -6.17 -18.81 18.43
CA THR A 230 -6.13 -18.25 19.78
C THR A 230 -5.67 -19.35 20.74
N HIS A 231 -4.52 -19.17 21.39
CA HIS A 231 -4.18 -19.94 22.58
C HIS A 231 -5.15 -19.51 23.70
N SER A 232 -6.07 -20.40 24.07
CA SER A 232 -6.71 -20.35 25.39
C SER A 232 -5.78 -21.05 26.39
N PRO A 233 -5.59 -20.51 27.61
CA PRO A 233 -4.74 -21.14 28.62
C PRO A 233 -5.38 -22.44 29.14
N PRO A 234 -4.57 -23.43 29.59
CA PRO A 234 -5.10 -24.66 30.16
C PRO A 234 -5.81 -24.39 31.49
N ALA A 235 -6.93 -25.08 31.70
CA ALA A 235 -7.65 -25.10 32.97
C ALA A 235 -6.80 -25.78 34.05
N SER A 236 -6.75 -25.18 35.25
CA SER A 236 -6.10 -25.75 36.44
C SER A 236 -6.78 -27.06 36.86
N PRO A 237 -6.04 -28.10 37.26
CA PRO A 237 -6.64 -29.26 37.89
C PRO A 237 -6.94 -28.96 39.37
N GLY A 238 -8.08 -29.47 39.84
CA GLY A 238 -8.38 -29.63 41.26
C GLY A 238 -7.71 -30.84 41.88
#